data_AF-A0A954HU88-F1
#
_entry.id   AF-A0A954HU88-F1
#
_cell.length_a   1.000
_cell.length_b   1.000
_cell.length_c   1.000
_cell.angle_alpha   90.00
_cell.angle_beta   90.00
_cell.angle_gamma   90.00
#
_symmetry.space_group_name_H-M   'P 1'
#
loop_
_entity.id
_entity.type
_entity.pdbx_description
1 polymer ?
#
loop_
_entity_poly.entity_id
_entity_poly.type
_entity_poly.pdbx_seq_one_letter_code
_entity_poly.pdbx_strand_id
1 'polypeptide(L)'
;MASEQYKRLRMEFDLRSAVLPMAELPDGYRWLTWRPLLSERHAQVKWQSFRGDLDGRIFRSLREIQGCRRLIREISRSSGFCPQSTWMVTFQPEPAWPAHDCATIQGIRRTGGVGSIQNVGVVPEHRGNGIGRAVVL
;
A
#
# COMPACT_ATOMS: atom_id res chain seq x y z
N MET A 1 -19.42 -25.73 14.38
CA MET A 1 -18.27 -25.00 13.79
C MET A 1 -18.26 -23.60 14.39
N ALA A 2 -17.15 -23.18 15.02
CA ALA A 2 -17.05 -21.85 15.59
C ALA A 2 -16.83 -20.82 14.47
N SER A 3 -17.61 -19.74 14.43
CA SER A 3 -17.39 -18.64 13.51
C SER A 3 -16.39 -17.66 14.11
N GLU A 4 -15.27 -17.43 13.42
CA GLU A 4 -14.32 -16.38 13.80
C GLU A 4 -14.84 -15.03 13.30
N GLN A 5 -14.96 -14.06 14.21
CA GLN A 5 -15.35 -12.69 13.89
C GLN A 5 -14.16 -11.76 14.07
N TYR A 6 -13.95 -10.89 13.08
CA TYR A 6 -12.85 -9.92 13.08
C TYR A 6 -13.42 -8.50 13.08
N LYS A 7 -13.00 -7.67 14.03
CA LYS A 7 -13.38 -6.26 14.08
C LYS A 7 -12.57 -5.46 13.06
N ARG A 8 -13.26 -4.75 12.16
CA ARG A 8 -12.62 -3.81 11.22
C ARG A 8 -12.81 -2.38 11.72
N LEU A 9 -11.71 -1.70 11.99
CA LEU A 9 -11.71 -0.29 12.38
C LEU A 9 -11.54 0.58 11.14
N ARG A 10 -12.28 1.68 11.07
CA ARG A 10 -12.09 2.75 10.09
C ARG A 10 -11.39 3.90 10.79
N MET A 11 -10.25 4.30 10.25
CA MET A 11 -9.49 5.46 10.72
C MET A 11 -9.83 6.65 9.84
N GLU A 12 -9.91 7.83 10.45
CA GLU A 12 -10.19 9.09 9.78
C GLU A 12 -9.25 10.17 10.30
N PHE A 13 -8.92 11.12 9.44
CA PHE A 13 -8.03 12.22 9.77
C PHE A 13 -8.47 13.47 9.03
N ASP A 14 -8.62 14.59 9.74
CA ASP A 14 -8.99 15.87 9.13
C ASP A 14 -7.73 16.61 8.68
N LEU A 15 -7.53 16.65 7.36
CA LEU A 15 -6.37 17.31 6.75
C LEU A 15 -6.43 18.84 6.83
N ARG A 16 -7.58 19.45 7.15
CA ARG A 16 -7.74 20.92 7.19
C ARG A 16 -7.19 21.54 8.47
N SER A 17 -7.12 20.75 9.54
CA SER A 17 -6.71 21.19 10.87
C SER A 17 -5.32 20.70 11.26
N ALA A 18 -4.59 20.10 10.33
CA ALA A 18 -3.31 19.46 10.60
C ALA A 18 -2.19 20.00 9.70
N VAL A 19 -1.03 20.22 10.31
CA VAL A 19 0.24 20.34 9.60
C VAL A 19 0.90 18.98 9.62
N LEU A 20 0.97 18.31 8.47
CA LEU A 20 1.65 17.03 8.35
C LEU A 20 3.16 17.24 8.25
N PRO A 21 3.98 16.45 8.96
CA PRO A 21 5.41 16.45 8.73
C PRO A 21 5.71 15.92 7.32
N MET A 22 6.87 16.30 6.78
CA MET A 22 7.36 15.73 5.53
C MET A 22 7.62 14.22 5.69
N ALA A 23 7.20 13.43 4.71
CA ALA A 23 7.48 12.00 4.68
C ALA A 23 8.96 11.76 4.35
N GLU A 24 9.70 11.21 5.31
CA GLU A 24 11.10 10.83 5.14
C GLU A 24 11.23 9.30 5.04
N LEU A 25 12.04 8.85 4.08
CA LEU A 25 12.42 7.45 3.96
C LEU A 25 13.83 7.25 4.52
N PRO A 26 14.12 6.12 5.19
CA PRO A 26 15.47 5.79 5.59
C PRO A 26 16.40 5.58 4.38
N ASP A 27 17.70 5.58 4.63
CA ASP A 27 18.70 5.33 3.59
C ASP A 27 18.45 4.02 2.84
N GLY A 28 18.71 4.06 1.53
CA GLY A 28 18.48 2.93 0.62
C GLY A 28 17.02 2.72 0.23
N TYR A 29 16.06 3.43 0.82
CA TYR A 29 14.66 3.39 0.39
C TYR A 29 14.35 4.56 -0.55
N ARG A 30 13.50 4.29 -1.56
CA ARG A 30 13.05 5.30 -2.51
C ARG A 30 11.56 5.18 -2.81
N TRP A 31 10.93 6.33 -3.04
CA TRP A 31 9.57 6.41 -3.55
C TRP A 31 9.51 5.93 -4.99
N LEU A 32 8.46 5.18 -5.32
CA LEU A 32 8.13 4.79 -6.68
C LEU A 32 6.66 5.11 -6.96
N THR A 33 6.43 6.17 -7.73
CA THR A 33 5.08 6.64 -8.06
C THR A 33 4.36 5.66 -8.99
N TRP A 34 3.03 5.62 -8.88
CA TRP A 34 2.21 4.77 -9.74
C TRP A 34 2.47 5.07 -11.23
N ARG A 35 2.64 4.00 -12.00
CA ARG A 35 2.57 4.01 -13.47
C ARG A 35 1.86 2.73 -13.92
N PRO A 36 1.04 2.76 -14.99
CA PRO A 36 0.37 1.56 -15.48
C PRO A 36 1.32 0.39 -15.75
N LEU A 37 2.53 0.66 -16.25
CA LEU A 37 3.58 -0.34 -16.49
C LEU A 37 4.10 -1.02 -15.21
N LEU A 38 3.89 -0.42 -14.04
CA LEU A 38 4.29 -0.95 -12.74
C LEU A 38 3.19 -1.78 -12.06
N SER A 39 2.04 -2.00 -12.71
CA SER A 39 0.89 -2.71 -12.12
C SER A 39 1.25 -4.08 -11.55
N GLU A 40 2.13 -4.83 -12.25
CA GLU A 40 2.59 -6.14 -11.79
C GLU A 40 3.42 -6.03 -10.50
N ARG A 41 4.31 -5.05 -10.41
CA ARG A 41 5.10 -4.77 -9.21
C ARG A 41 4.21 -4.40 -8.02
N HIS A 42 3.20 -3.57 -8.26
CA HIS A 42 2.18 -3.24 -7.25
C HIS A 42 1.42 -4.48 -6.75
N ALA A 43 1.11 -5.43 -7.63
CA ALA A 43 0.47 -6.69 -7.22
C ALA A 43 1.41 -7.56 -6.39
N GLN A 44 2.69 -7.63 -6.74
CA GLN A 44 3.70 -8.42 -6.03
C GLN A 44 3.97 -7.90 -4.62
N VAL A 45 4.27 -6.61 -4.46
CA VAL A 45 4.53 -6.03 -3.13
C VAL A 45 3.31 -6.10 -2.22
N LYS A 46 2.10 -5.93 -2.78
CA LYS A 46 0.83 -6.12 -2.06
C LYS A 46 0.71 -7.57 -1.57
N TRP A 47 0.89 -8.55 -2.46
CA TRP A 47 0.85 -9.96 -2.08
C TRP A 47 1.88 -10.29 -1.00
N GLN A 48 3.13 -9.84 -1.14
CA GLN A 48 4.18 -10.05 -0.14
C GLN A 48 3.82 -9.42 1.21
N SER A 49 3.21 -8.23 1.20
CA SER A 49 2.80 -7.52 2.42
C SER A 49 1.69 -8.22 3.18
N PHE A 50 0.73 -8.86 2.48
CA PHE A 50 -0.51 -9.35 3.11
C PHE A 50 -0.64 -10.88 3.19
N ARG A 51 0.08 -11.67 2.37
CA ARG A 51 -0.13 -13.12 2.23
C ARG A 51 -0.10 -13.91 3.55
N GLY A 52 0.69 -13.47 4.52
CA GLY A 52 0.84 -14.10 5.84
C GLY A 52 0.11 -13.37 6.97
N ASP A 53 -0.43 -12.19 6.72
CA ASP A 53 -1.06 -11.33 7.72
C ASP A 53 -2.56 -11.63 7.87
N LEU A 54 -3.18 -11.01 8.88
CA LEU A 54 -4.61 -11.13 9.15
C LEU A 54 -5.47 -10.76 7.93
N ASP A 55 -5.13 -9.69 7.22
CA ASP A 55 -5.85 -9.28 6.01
C ASP A 55 -5.75 -10.33 4.89
N GLY A 56 -4.63 -11.05 4.75
CA GLY A 56 -4.53 -12.18 3.82
C GLY A 56 -5.33 -13.40 4.25
N ARG A 57 -5.48 -13.62 5.56
CA ARG A 57 -6.35 -14.70 6.08
C ARG A 57 -7.82 -14.41 5.77
N ILE A 58 -8.25 -13.16 5.95
CA ILE A 58 -9.63 -12.72 5.74
C ILE A 58 -9.94 -12.54 4.25
N PHE A 59 -9.07 -11.87 3.49
CA PHE A 59 -9.29 -11.50 2.10
C PHE A 59 -8.45 -12.36 1.15
N ARG A 60 -9.09 -13.30 0.47
CA ARG A 60 -8.45 -14.14 -0.56
C ARG A 60 -7.76 -13.32 -1.65
N SER A 61 -8.32 -12.15 -2.00
CA SER A 61 -7.74 -11.23 -2.99
C SER A 61 -6.37 -10.69 -2.59
N LEU A 62 -6.04 -10.69 -1.29
CA LEU A 62 -4.73 -10.28 -0.77
C LEU A 62 -3.80 -11.47 -0.49
N ARG A 63 -4.36 -12.68 -0.32
CA ARG A 63 -3.58 -13.91 -0.08
C ARG A 63 -2.89 -14.45 -1.31
N GLU A 64 -3.54 -14.35 -2.46
CA GLU A 64 -3.10 -14.96 -3.71
C GLU A 64 -2.63 -13.89 -4.70
N ILE A 65 -1.49 -14.12 -5.35
CA ILE A 65 -0.91 -13.17 -6.32
C ILE A 65 -1.89 -12.85 -7.46
N GLN A 66 -2.67 -13.83 -7.93
CA GLN A 66 -3.68 -13.60 -8.97
C GLN A 66 -4.83 -12.72 -8.47
N GLY A 67 -5.17 -12.82 -7.19
CA GLY A 67 -6.12 -11.93 -6.52
C GLY A 67 -5.59 -10.50 -6.49
N CYS A 68 -4.31 -10.32 -6.13
CA CYS A 68 -3.68 -9.01 -6.08
C CYS A 68 -3.61 -8.36 -7.47
N ARG A 69 -3.27 -9.13 -8.52
CA ARG A 69 -3.26 -8.65 -9.91
C ARG A 69 -4.63 -8.17 -10.36
N ARG A 70 -5.68 -8.96 -10.08
CA ARG A 70 -7.05 -8.59 -10.41
C ARG A 70 -7.46 -7.31 -9.66
N LEU A 71 -7.18 -7.26 -8.36
CA LEU A 71 -7.50 -6.12 -7.51
C LEU A 71 -6.82 -4.83 -7.98
N ILE A 72 -5.52 -4.87 -8.30
CA ILE A 72 -4.80 -3.70 -8.83
C ILE A 72 -5.43 -3.22 -10.14
N ARG A 73 -5.75 -4.15 -11.06
CA ARG A 73 -6.40 -3.81 -12.34
C ARG A 73 -7.78 -3.17 -12.15
N GLU A 74 -8.58 -3.68 -11.23
CA GLU A 74 -9.91 -3.13 -10.91
C GLU A 74 -9.80 -1.76 -10.27
N ILE A 75 -8.94 -1.61 -9.25
CA ILE A 75 -8.69 -0.34 -8.59
C ILE A 75 -8.21 0.70 -9.60
N SER A 76 -7.21 0.38 -10.43
CA SER A 76 -6.62 1.33 -11.38
C SER A 76 -7.58 1.81 -12.48
N ARG A 77 -8.68 1.07 -12.70
CA ARG A 77 -9.73 1.41 -13.68
C ARG A 77 -10.94 2.09 -13.05
N SER A 78 -11.01 2.13 -11.73
CA SER A 78 -12.11 2.80 -11.03
C SER A 78 -12.04 4.32 -11.23
N SER A 79 -13.19 4.97 -11.36
CA SER A 79 -13.28 6.42 -11.58
C SER A 79 -12.69 7.26 -10.44
N GLY A 80 -12.64 6.70 -9.22
CA GLY A 80 -12.05 7.35 -8.06
C GLY A 80 -10.54 7.11 -7.90
N PHE A 81 -9.90 6.31 -8.75
CA PHE A 81 -8.48 6.00 -8.60
C PHE A 81 -7.63 7.28 -8.64
N CYS A 82 -6.70 7.42 -7.68
CA CYS A 82 -5.79 8.55 -7.60
C CYS A 82 -4.34 8.08 -7.80
N PRO A 83 -3.78 8.18 -9.02
CA PRO A 83 -2.38 7.87 -9.28
C PRO A 83 -1.41 8.64 -8.37
N GLN A 84 -1.71 9.92 -8.10
CA GLN A 84 -0.88 10.79 -7.27
C GLN A 84 -0.88 10.40 -5.80
N SER A 85 -1.88 9.64 -5.35
CA SER A 85 -1.99 9.11 -3.99
C SER A 85 -1.73 7.60 -3.94
N THR A 86 -1.08 7.06 -4.97
CA THR A 86 -0.77 5.63 -5.10
C THR A 86 0.70 5.47 -5.44
N TRP A 87 1.45 4.78 -4.59
CA TRP A 87 2.88 4.57 -4.78
C TRP A 87 3.36 3.29 -4.09
N MET A 88 4.62 2.96 -4.36
CA MET A 88 5.39 1.94 -3.66
C MET A 88 6.62 2.58 -3.01
N VAL A 89 7.24 1.83 -2.11
CA VAL A 89 8.62 2.07 -1.70
C VAL A 89 9.45 0.90 -2.21
N THR A 90 10.62 1.21 -2.74
CA THR A 90 11.62 0.23 -3.16
C THR A 90 12.86 0.38 -2.29
N PHE A 91 13.44 -0.72 -1.83
CA PHE A 91 14.71 -0.79 -1.16
C PHE A 91 15.82 -1.18 -2.14
N GLN A 92 16.87 -0.36 -2.23
CA GLN A 92 18.07 -0.58 -3.02
C GLN A 92 19.22 0.23 -2.38
N PRO A 93 19.93 -0.34 -1.38
CA PRO A 93 20.97 0.38 -0.65
C PRO A 93 22.21 0.67 -1.52
N GLU A 94 22.49 -0.18 -2.50
CA GLU A 94 23.57 0.02 -3.47
C GLU A 94 23.02 -0.07 -4.90
N PRO A 95 23.48 0.77 -5.84
CA PRO A 95 23.03 0.74 -7.24
C PRO A 95 23.24 -0.60 -7.94
N ALA A 96 24.26 -1.36 -7.53
CA ALA A 96 24.58 -2.67 -8.08
C ALA A 96 23.64 -3.79 -7.60
N TRP A 97 22.89 -3.56 -6.51
CA TRP A 97 22.04 -4.58 -5.92
C TRP A 97 20.67 -4.59 -6.60
N PRO A 98 20.01 -5.76 -6.69
CA PRO A 98 18.62 -5.83 -7.12
C PRO A 98 17.73 -4.96 -6.22
N ALA A 99 16.80 -4.25 -6.84
CA ALA A 99 15.85 -3.43 -6.11
C ALA A 99 14.65 -4.26 -5.65
N HIS A 100 14.22 -4.09 -4.40
CA HIS A 100 13.12 -4.84 -3.79
C HIS A 100 11.96 -3.92 -3.45
N ASP A 101 10.78 -4.16 -4.02
CA ASP A 101 9.58 -3.41 -3.63
C ASP A 101 9.10 -3.86 -2.25
N CYS A 102 9.03 -2.94 -1.30
CA CYS A 102 8.90 -3.25 0.12
C CYS A 102 7.66 -2.64 0.79
N ALA A 103 7.00 -1.66 0.17
CA ALA A 103 5.74 -1.12 0.68
C ALA A 103 4.82 -0.65 -0.44
N THR A 104 3.53 -0.55 -0.14
CA THR A 104 2.51 -0.02 -1.06
C THR A 104 1.40 0.72 -0.32
N ILE A 105 0.83 1.71 -1.00
CA ILE A 105 -0.39 2.40 -0.63
C ILE A 105 -1.20 2.68 -1.89
N GLN A 106 -2.53 2.67 -1.79
CA GLN A 106 -3.40 3.16 -2.86
C GLN A 106 -4.37 4.20 -2.33
N GLY A 107 -4.52 5.29 -3.08
CA GLY A 107 -5.45 6.37 -2.79
C GLY A 107 -6.64 6.38 -3.74
N ILE A 108 -7.81 6.67 -3.18
CA ILE A 108 -9.07 6.81 -3.90
C ILE A 108 -9.70 8.15 -3.53
N ARG A 109 -10.04 8.95 -4.53
CA ARG A 109 -10.85 10.15 -4.39
C ARG A 109 -12.31 9.78 -4.22
N ARG A 110 -12.99 10.50 -3.32
CA ARG A 110 -14.44 10.47 -3.15
C ARG A 110 -15.00 11.85 -3.47
N THR A 111 -16.31 11.92 -3.63
CA THR A 111 -17.01 13.21 -3.74
C THR A 111 -16.97 13.94 -2.40
N GLY A 112 -17.19 15.27 -2.42
CA GLY A 112 -17.28 16.08 -1.20
C GLY A 112 -15.94 16.40 -0.52
N GLY A 113 -14.82 16.36 -1.26
CA GLY A 113 -13.50 16.73 -0.73
C GLY A 113 -12.86 15.68 0.19
N VAL A 114 -13.40 14.47 0.22
CA VAL A 114 -12.89 13.36 1.03
C VAL A 114 -12.05 12.39 0.16
N GLY A 115 -10.95 11.90 0.72
CA GLY A 115 -10.16 10.81 0.15
C GLY A 115 -10.17 9.59 1.05
N SER A 116 -9.89 8.42 0.49
CA SER A 116 -9.61 7.21 1.25
C SER A 116 -8.31 6.58 0.78
N ILE A 117 -7.42 6.27 1.73
CA ILE A 117 -6.28 5.39 1.48
C ILE A 117 -6.66 3.95 1.84
N GLN A 118 -6.10 2.99 1.12
CA GLN A 118 -6.36 1.58 1.35
C GLN A 118 -5.18 0.73 0.94
N ASN A 119 -5.18 -0.52 1.44
CA ASN A 119 -4.15 -1.51 1.19
C ASN A 119 -2.74 -0.97 1.46
N VAL A 120 -2.61 -0.25 2.56
CA VAL A 120 -1.32 0.19 3.12
C VAL A 120 -0.62 -1.06 3.66
N GLY A 121 0.49 -1.43 3.04
CA GLY A 121 1.20 -2.66 3.37
C GLY A 121 2.70 -2.46 3.33
N VAL A 122 3.40 -3.12 4.25
CA VAL A 122 4.86 -3.23 4.29
C VAL A 122 5.22 -4.71 4.35
N VAL A 123 6.13 -5.12 3.47
CA VAL A 123 6.71 -6.45 3.40
C VAL A 123 7.35 -6.78 4.77
N PRO A 124 7.11 -7.97 5.36
CA PRO A 124 7.51 -8.29 6.74
C PRO A 124 8.95 -7.94 7.11
N GLU A 125 9.88 -8.23 6.20
CA GLU A 125 11.32 -8.04 6.34
C GLU A 125 11.73 -6.56 6.46
N HIS A 126 10.85 -5.63 6.08
CA HIS A 126 11.10 -4.18 6.12
C HIS A 126 10.30 -3.46 7.22
N ARG A 127 9.52 -4.18 8.03
CA ARG A 127 8.74 -3.59 9.14
C ARG A 127 9.65 -3.08 10.26
N GLY A 128 9.13 -2.16 11.08
CA GLY A 128 9.89 -1.55 12.18
C GLY A 128 10.83 -0.40 11.77
N ASN A 129 11.04 -0.19 10.47
CA ASN A 129 11.95 0.85 9.94
C ASN A 129 11.25 2.18 9.59
N GLY A 130 10.04 2.44 10.12
CA GLY A 130 9.32 3.70 9.87
C GLY A 130 8.63 3.84 8.51
N ILE A 131 8.83 2.91 7.56
CA ILE A 131 8.26 2.96 6.19
C ILE A 131 6.73 3.06 6.19
N GLY A 132 6.06 2.31 7.07
CA GLY A 132 4.60 2.33 7.17
C GLY A 132 4.04 3.70 7.58
N ARG A 133 4.78 4.44 8.40
CA ARG A 133 4.44 5.83 8.73
C ARG A 133 4.72 6.74 7.54
N ALA A 134 5.89 6.60 6.92
CA ALA A 134 6.28 7.41 5.77
C ALA A 134 5.25 7.33 4.64
N VAL A 135 4.75 6.14 4.29
CA VAL A 135 3.82 5.97 3.15
C VAL A 135 2.42 6.56 3.39
N VAL A 136 2.07 6.93 4.62
CA VAL A 136 0.77 7.51 4.98
C VAL A 136 0.83 9.04 5.12
N LEU A 137 2.03 9.60 5.29
CA LEU A 137 2.30 11.03 5.33
C LEU A 137 2.37 11.61 3.91
#